data_AF-A0A7S2N454-F1
#
_entry.id   AF-A0A7S2N454-F1
#
_cell.length_a   1.000
_cell.length_b   1.000
_cell.length_c   1.000
_cell.angle_alpha   90.00
_cell.angle_beta   90.00
_cell.angle_gamma   90.00
#
_symmetry.space_group_name_H-M   'P 1'
#
loop_
_entity.id
_entity.type
_entity.pdbx_description
1 polymer ?
#
loop_
_entity_poly.entity_id
_entity_poly.type
_entity_poly.pdbx_seq_one_letter_code
_entity_poly.pdbx_strand_id
1 'polypeptide(L)'
;MPSELLREASFSLADEEAELTLATEEELGPDWAAHGPCWAWAHDGLRQNGWFRLHGGGRLATRWGMGSWKLVEDPASSAPPLLLLTFSAVEHALRLEAAGLGGGRPAGFTMVSKRRLGSQEGLARQGAASMQQFFSQDYAPCCDTAGWPDAEAAARVAGSL
;
A
#
# COMPACT_ATOMS: atom_id res chain seq x y z
N MET A 1 -8.32 -13.91 49.29
CA MET A 1 -7.42 -14.96 48.77
C MET A 1 -8.08 -15.57 47.54
N PRO A 2 -7.54 -15.50 46.33
CA PRO A 2 -6.68 -14.48 45.73
C PRO A 2 -7.35 -13.82 44.50
N SER A 3 -7.08 -12.53 44.32
CA SER A 3 -7.40 -11.74 43.15
C SER A 3 -6.34 -12.04 42.07
N GLU A 4 -6.53 -13.10 41.29
CA GLU A 4 -5.57 -13.48 40.25
C GLU A 4 -5.95 -12.91 38.89
N LEU A 5 -5.22 -11.85 38.53
CA LEU A 5 -4.48 -11.78 37.28
C LEU A 5 -5.31 -11.97 35.99
N LEU A 6 -6.16 -10.98 35.70
CA LEU A 6 -6.30 -10.52 34.32
C LEU A 6 -4.98 -9.86 33.93
N ARG A 7 -4.00 -10.71 33.62
CA ARG A 7 -2.79 -10.35 32.90
C ARG A 7 -3.27 -10.01 31.49
N GLU A 8 -3.76 -8.79 31.33
CA GLU A 8 -4.06 -8.23 30.02
C GLU A 8 -2.82 -8.45 29.17
N ALA A 9 -2.96 -9.30 28.15
CA ALA A 9 -1.95 -9.52 27.16
C ALA A 9 -1.77 -8.17 26.44
N SER A 10 -0.86 -7.35 26.96
CA SER A 10 -0.31 -6.21 26.27
C SER A 10 0.57 -6.77 25.15
N PHE A 11 -0.08 -7.36 24.14
CA PHE A 11 0.54 -7.80 22.91
C PHE A 11 0.92 -6.52 22.17
N SER A 12 2.22 -6.22 22.12
CA SER A 12 2.69 -5.02 21.45
C SER A 12 2.49 -5.19 19.95
N LEU A 13 1.92 -4.19 19.27
CA LEU A 13 1.84 -4.17 17.80
C LEU A 13 3.23 -4.33 17.14
N ALA A 14 4.30 -3.98 17.85
CA ALA A 14 5.68 -4.19 17.40
C ALA A 14 6.09 -5.68 17.41
N ASP A 15 5.57 -6.48 18.34
CA ASP A 15 5.84 -7.92 18.39
C ASP A 15 5.11 -8.64 17.24
N GLU A 16 3.90 -8.18 16.89
CA GLU A 16 3.14 -8.74 15.77
C GLU A 16 3.80 -8.43 14.41
N GLU A 17 4.39 -7.23 14.23
CA GLU A 17 5.13 -6.89 13.01
C GLU A 17 6.43 -7.71 12.86
N ALA A 18 7.11 -8.00 13.97
CA ALA A 18 8.38 -8.74 13.97
C ALA A 18 8.25 -10.19 13.45
N GLU A 19 7.04 -10.77 13.53
CA GLU A 19 6.74 -12.11 13.02
C GLU A 19 6.31 -12.11 11.54
N LEU A 20 6.06 -10.95 10.93
CA LEU A 20 5.59 -10.87 9.55
C LEU A 20 6.74 -10.96 8.55
N THR A 21 6.74 -12.00 7.74
CA THR A 21 7.64 -12.10 6.58
C THR A 21 7.24 -11.08 5.50
N LEU A 22 8.23 -10.50 4.82
CA LEU A 22 7.98 -9.65 3.66
C LEU A 22 7.24 -10.43 2.56
N ALA A 23 6.43 -9.72 1.77
CA ALA A 23 5.76 -10.31 0.62
C ALA A 23 6.79 -10.84 -0.38
N THR A 24 6.53 -12.01 -0.96
CA THR A 24 7.42 -12.60 -1.95
C THR A 24 7.28 -11.93 -3.32
N GLU A 25 8.23 -12.15 -4.22
CA GLU A 25 8.16 -11.63 -5.58
C GLU A 25 6.93 -12.19 -6.33
N GLU A 26 6.57 -13.44 -6.06
CA GLU A 26 5.39 -14.08 -6.65
C GLU A 26 4.08 -13.44 -6.17
N GLU A 27 3.99 -13.06 -4.90
CA GLU A 27 2.81 -12.37 -4.35
C GLU A 27 2.67 -10.94 -4.89
N LEU A 28 3.80 -10.24 -5.06
CA LEU A 28 3.85 -8.87 -5.58
C LEU A 28 3.68 -8.80 -7.11
N GLY A 29 3.88 -9.90 -7.82
CA GLY A 29 3.88 -9.92 -9.27
C GLY A 29 5.07 -9.13 -9.86
N PRO A 30 5.34 -9.29 -11.17
CA PRO A 30 6.57 -8.80 -11.78
C PRO A 30 6.74 -7.27 -11.69
N ASP A 31 5.65 -6.51 -11.85
CA ASP A 31 5.69 -5.05 -11.88
C ASP A 31 6.04 -4.44 -10.51
N TRP A 32 5.37 -4.88 -9.44
CA TRP A 32 5.63 -4.35 -8.10
C TRP A 32 6.86 -5.00 -7.45
N ALA A 33 7.13 -6.29 -7.72
CA ALA A 33 8.31 -6.99 -7.20
C ALA A 33 9.62 -6.35 -7.64
N ALA A 34 9.68 -5.81 -8.87
CA ALA A 34 10.85 -5.09 -9.39
C ALA A 34 11.27 -3.88 -8.52
N HIS A 35 10.37 -3.42 -7.66
CA HIS A 35 10.55 -2.27 -6.78
C HIS A 35 10.59 -2.64 -5.29
N GLY A 36 10.29 -3.90 -4.96
CA GLY A 36 10.28 -4.42 -3.60
C GLY A 36 9.05 -4.03 -2.77
N PRO A 37 8.97 -4.55 -1.53
CA PRO A 37 7.79 -4.43 -0.68
C PRO A 37 7.72 -3.12 0.13
N CYS A 38 8.76 -2.30 0.12
CA CYS A 38 8.89 -1.13 1.00
C CYS A 38 8.77 0.18 0.21
N TRP A 39 7.84 1.03 0.62
CA TRP A 39 7.49 2.25 -0.12
C TRP A 39 7.41 3.46 0.80
N ALA A 40 7.99 4.56 0.34
CA ALA A 40 7.76 5.88 0.90
C ALA A 40 6.36 6.38 0.50
N TRP A 41 5.75 7.18 1.38
CA TRP A 41 4.45 7.80 1.13
C TRP A 41 4.52 9.31 1.33
N ALA A 42 3.94 10.07 0.40
CA ALA A 42 3.84 11.52 0.43
C ALA A 42 2.40 11.96 0.11
N HIS A 43 1.67 12.46 1.10
CA HIS A 43 0.30 12.94 0.86
C HIS A 43 0.20 14.11 -0.13
N ASP A 44 1.23 14.96 -0.19
CA ASP A 44 1.34 16.11 -1.09
C ASP A 44 2.10 15.76 -2.40
N GLY A 45 2.48 14.50 -2.57
CA GLY A 45 3.22 14.00 -3.72
C GLY A 45 4.70 14.38 -3.76
N LEU A 46 5.19 15.16 -2.79
CA LEU A 46 6.54 15.73 -2.80
C LEU A 46 7.35 15.33 -1.57
N ARG A 47 6.79 15.47 -0.37
CA ARG A 47 7.50 15.25 0.89
C ARG A 47 7.04 13.96 1.54
N GLN A 48 7.99 13.06 1.78
CA GLN A 48 7.73 11.84 2.54
C GLN A 48 7.19 12.21 3.93
N ASN A 49 5.98 11.75 4.22
CA ASN A 49 5.33 11.89 5.51
C ASN A 49 4.80 10.56 6.06
N GLY A 50 4.93 9.47 5.30
CA GLY A 50 4.63 8.13 5.74
C GLY A 50 5.43 7.08 5.00
N TRP A 51 5.02 5.84 5.21
CA TRP A 51 5.56 4.65 4.56
C TRP A 51 4.55 3.52 4.66
N PHE A 52 4.70 2.54 3.78
CA PHE A 52 4.07 1.24 3.95
C PHE A 52 5.00 0.11 3.53
N ARG A 53 4.75 -1.07 4.09
CA ARG A 53 5.49 -2.30 3.85
C ARG A 53 4.52 -3.44 3.61
N LEU A 54 4.73 -4.13 2.50
CA LEU A 54 3.93 -5.28 2.06
C LEU A 54 4.52 -6.55 2.68
N HIS A 55 3.72 -7.24 3.46
CA HIS A 55 4.04 -8.53 4.07
C HIS A 55 3.26 -9.65 3.38
N GLY A 56 3.77 -10.87 3.52
CA GLY A 56 3.15 -12.05 2.92
C GLY A 56 1.73 -12.30 3.44
N GLY A 57 0.93 -13.00 2.63
CA GLY A 57 -0.47 -13.28 2.94
C GLY A 57 -1.37 -12.05 2.90
N GLY A 58 -1.00 -11.01 2.13
CA GLY A 58 -1.81 -9.80 1.95
C GLY A 58 -1.86 -8.87 3.16
N ARG A 59 -0.88 -8.94 4.07
CA ARG A 59 -0.79 -8.08 5.26
C ARG A 59 0.05 -6.83 4.98
N LEU A 60 -0.35 -5.70 5.57
CA LEU A 60 0.28 -4.40 5.35
C LEU A 60 0.70 -3.78 6.67
N ALA A 61 1.95 -3.35 6.78
CA ALA A 61 2.38 -2.45 7.84
C ALA A 61 2.47 -1.02 7.29
N THR A 62 2.01 -0.03 8.04
CA THR A 62 2.10 1.38 7.65
C THR A 62 2.51 2.25 8.83
N ARG A 63 2.91 3.49 8.57
CA ARG A 63 3.07 4.51 9.61
C ARG A 63 1.82 4.66 10.50
N TRP A 64 0.63 4.39 9.95
CA TRP A 64 -0.66 4.61 10.61
C TRP A 64 -1.29 3.33 11.14
N GLY A 65 -0.50 2.26 11.28
CA GLY A 65 -0.95 0.97 11.80
C GLY A 65 -1.05 -0.11 10.74
N MET A 66 -1.62 -1.25 11.15
CA MET A 66 -1.75 -2.43 10.31
C MET A 66 -2.90 -2.30 9.32
N GLY A 67 -2.81 -3.09 8.26
CA GLY A 67 -3.79 -3.15 7.19
C GLY A 67 -3.68 -4.42 6.36
N SER A 68 -4.30 -4.38 5.18
CA SER A 68 -4.17 -5.42 4.17
C SER A 68 -3.86 -4.82 2.81
N TRP A 69 -3.35 -5.66 1.91
CA TRP A 69 -3.14 -5.30 0.53
C TRP A 69 -3.57 -6.43 -0.41
N LYS A 70 -3.84 -6.06 -1.67
CA LYS A 70 -4.01 -7.01 -2.77
C LYS A 70 -3.71 -6.36 -4.11
N LEU A 71 -3.33 -7.17 -5.08
CA LEU A 71 -3.25 -6.78 -6.47
C LEU A 71 -4.57 -7.03 -7.17
N VAL A 72 -4.91 -6.14 -8.09
CA VAL A 72 -6.05 -6.29 -8.98
C VAL A 72 -5.55 -6.09 -10.39
N GLU A 73 -5.70 -7.13 -11.20
CA GLU A 73 -5.36 -7.13 -12.62
C GLU A 73 -6.59 -6.75 -13.45
N ASP A 74 -6.36 -6.13 -14.60
CA ASP A 74 -7.39 -5.99 -15.63
C ASP A 74 -7.15 -7.08 -16.69
N PRO A 75 -8.02 -8.09 -16.82
CA PRO A 75 -7.83 -9.16 -17.78
C PRO A 75 -7.84 -8.70 -19.24
N ALA A 76 -8.33 -7.49 -19.52
CA ALA A 76 -8.37 -6.91 -20.85
C ALA A 76 -7.17 -5.99 -21.15
N SER A 77 -6.32 -5.72 -20.16
CA SER A 77 -5.23 -4.74 -20.28
C SER A 77 -3.88 -5.37 -19.97
N SER A 78 -2.85 -4.93 -20.69
CA SER A 78 -1.45 -5.23 -20.35
C SER A 78 -0.86 -4.21 -19.37
N ALA A 79 -1.70 -3.36 -18.77
CA ALA A 79 -1.26 -2.38 -17.78
C ALA A 79 -0.83 -3.07 -16.48
N PRO A 80 0.12 -2.49 -15.72
CA PRO A 80 0.46 -2.99 -14.40
C PRO A 80 -0.77 -3.13 -13.49
N PRO A 81 -0.81 -4.14 -12.61
CA PRO A 81 -1.92 -4.31 -11.69
C PRO A 81 -2.02 -3.14 -10.71
N LEU A 82 -3.25 -2.81 -10.31
CA LEU A 82 -3.50 -1.85 -9.23
C LEU A 82 -3.19 -2.49 -7.89
N LEU A 83 -2.46 -1.77 -7.05
CA LEU A 83 -2.23 -2.16 -5.66
C LEU A 83 -3.30 -1.51 -4.78
N LEU A 84 -4.17 -2.33 -4.20
CA LEU A 84 -5.17 -1.87 -3.25
C LEU A 84 -4.64 -2.02 -1.84
N LEU A 85 -4.50 -0.91 -1.12
CA LEU A 85 -4.11 -0.86 0.29
C LEU A 85 -5.29 -0.50 1.16
N THR A 86 -5.55 -1.28 2.19
CA THR A 86 -6.60 -1.00 3.18
C THR A 86 -5.99 -0.81 4.56
N PHE A 87 -6.12 0.39 5.12
CA PHE A 87 -5.74 0.69 6.51
C PHE A 87 -6.62 1.84 7.03
N SER A 88 -6.81 1.94 8.35
CA SER A 88 -7.68 2.96 8.96
C SER A 88 -9.11 3.03 8.36
N ALA A 89 -9.66 1.87 7.96
CA ALA A 89 -10.94 1.75 7.25
C ALA A 89 -11.04 2.54 5.93
N VAL A 90 -9.90 2.84 5.30
CA VAL A 90 -9.81 3.47 3.98
C VAL A 90 -9.09 2.54 3.02
N GLU A 91 -9.71 2.29 1.88
CA GLU A 91 -9.13 1.60 0.74
C GLU A 91 -8.50 2.65 -0.20
N HIS A 92 -7.25 2.41 -0.58
CA HIS A 92 -6.46 3.25 -1.46
C HIS A 92 -6.08 2.42 -2.68
N ALA A 93 -6.45 2.86 -3.87
CA ALA A 93 -6.00 2.23 -5.11
C ALA A 93 -4.81 2.99 -5.66
N LEU A 94 -3.70 2.29 -5.78
CA LEU A 94 -2.43 2.82 -6.26
C LEU A 94 -2.16 2.27 -7.66
N ARG A 95 -1.80 3.17 -8.56
CA ARG A 95 -1.31 2.84 -9.90
C ARG A 95 0.20 2.97 -9.93
N LEU A 96 0.87 1.95 -10.45
CA LEU A 96 2.32 1.99 -10.65
C LEU A 96 2.67 2.94 -11.81
N GLU A 97 3.59 3.84 -11.55
CA GLU A 97 4.17 4.75 -12.53
C GLU A 97 5.59 4.26 -12.83
N ALA A 98 5.77 3.72 -14.05
CA ALA A 98 7.06 3.22 -14.47
C ALA A 98 8.12 4.34 -14.51
N ALA A 99 9.37 3.99 -14.24
CA ALA A 99 10.48 4.92 -14.41
C ALA A 99 10.53 5.38 -15.88
N GLY A 100 10.39 6.69 -16.11
CA GLY A 100 10.32 7.23 -17.47
C GLY A 100 11.59 6.93 -18.25
N LEU A 101 11.44 6.31 -19.43
CA LEU A 101 12.52 6.03 -20.38
C LEU A 101 13.16 7.36 -20.82
N GLY A 102 14.21 7.80 -20.12
CA GLY A 102 15.00 8.98 -20.46
C GLY A 102 14.80 10.22 -19.58
N GLY A 103 14.02 10.14 -18.49
CA GLY A 103 13.69 11.30 -17.66
C GLY A 103 14.27 11.32 -16.24
N GLY A 104 15.01 10.28 -15.82
CA GLY A 104 15.58 10.19 -14.47
C GLY A 104 14.56 10.13 -13.32
N ARG A 105 13.26 10.10 -13.63
CA ARG A 105 12.20 9.99 -12.62
C ARG A 105 12.19 8.54 -12.11
N PRO A 106 12.44 8.31 -10.82
CA PRO A 106 12.37 6.97 -10.26
C PRO A 106 10.95 6.42 -10.41
N ALA A 107 10.82 5.11 -10.41
CA ALA A 107 9.51 4.47 -10.33
C ALA A 107 8.77 4.99 -9.10
N GLY A 108 7.44 5.02 -9.20
CA GLY A 108 6.60 5.50 -8.12
C GLY A 108 5.19 4.98 -8.26
N PHE A 109 4.30 5.50 -7.43
CA PHE A 109 2.87 5.29 -7.61
C PHE A 109 2.12 6.61 -7.50
N THR A 110 0.94 6.63 -8.11
CA THR A 110 -0.08 7.67 -7.89
C THR A 110 -1.35 7.05 -7.33
N MET A 111 -2.10 7.82 -6.54
CA MET A 111 -3.39 7.37 -6.02
C MET A 111 -4.52 7.70 -7.00
N VAL A 112 -5.20 6.67 -7.48
CA VAL A 112 -6.30 6.80 -8.46
C VAL A 112 -7.67 6.68 -7.83
N SER A 113 -7.76 6.13 -6.61
CA SER A 113 -9.01 6.10 -5.85
C SER A 113 -8.72 6.05 -4.36
N LYS A 114 -9.60 6.69 -3.58
CA LYS A 114 -9.62 6.64 -2.11
C LYS A 114 -11.05 6.50 -1.63
N ARG A 115 -11.34 5.49 -0.82
CA ARG A 115 -12.70 5.16 -0.38
C ARG A 115 -12.75 4.76 1.08
N ARG A 116 -13.79 5.20 1.79
CA ARG A 116 -14.01 4.80 3.19
C ARG A 116 -14.89 3.55 3.25
N LEU A 117 -14.33 2.47 3.77
CA LEU A 117 -15.04 1.22 3.95
C LEU A 117 -16.13 1.40 5.02
N GLY A 118 -17.34 0.91 4.73
CA GLY A 118 -18.54 1.11 5.54
C GLY A 118 -19.46 2.24 5.06
N SER A 119 -18.93 3.21 4.31
CA SER A 119 -19.75 4.21 3.58
C SER A 119 -19.88 3.89 2.09
N GLN A 120 -18.88 3.20 1.54
CA GLN A 120 -18.83 2.78 0.14
C GLN A 120 -18.40 1.32 0.04
N GLU A 121 -18.82 0.67 -1.04
CA GLU A 121 -18.31 -0.64 -1.39
C GLU A 121 -16.85 -0.52 -1.89
N GLY A 122 -15.98 -1.38 -1.35
CA GLY A 122 -14.58 -1.45 -1.77
C GLY A 122 -14.46 -1.86 -3.24
N LEU A 123 -13.50 -1.27 -3.95
CA LEU A 123 -13.13 -1.64 -5.32
C LEU A 123 -12.89 -3.14 -5.44
N ALA A 124 -12.33 -3.72 -4.39
CA ALA A 124 -12.11 -5.14 -4.27
C ALA A 124 -13.32 -6.04 -4.60
N ARG A 125 -14.55 -5.53 -4.39
CA ARG A 125 -15.82 -6.22 -4.60
C ARG A 125 -16.55 -5.76 -5.87
N GLN A 126 -16.09 -4.67 -6.48
CA GLN A 126 -16.68 -4.18 -7.73
C GLN A 126 -16.25 -5.06 -8.90
N GLY A 127 -17.12 -5.21 -9.90
CA GLY A 127 -16.79 -5.97 -11.10
C GLY A 127 -15.67 -5.30 -11.91
N ALA A 128 -14.92 -6.10 -12.66
CA ALA A 128 -13.77 -5.63 -13.46
C ALA A 128 -14.12 -4.43 -14.38
N ALA A 129 -15.31 -4.44 -14.98
CA ALA A 129 -15.78 -3.35 -15.84
C ALA A 129 -15.85 -1.99 -15.11
N SER A 130 -16.20 -1.98 -13.82
CA SER A 130 -16.25 -0.74 -13.02
C SER A 130 -14.87 -0.23 -12.63
N MET A 131 -13.83 -1.08 -12.70
CA MET A 131 -12.47 -0.72 -12.35
C MET A 131 -11.61 -0.34 -13.55
N GLN A 132 -12.03 -0.68 -14.77
CA GLN A 132 -11.26 -0.53 -16.00
C GLN A 132 -10.67 0.89 -16.18
N GLN A 133 -11.43 1.92 -15.83
CA GLN A 133 -10.96 3.30 -15.93
C GLN A 133 -9.71 3.58 -15.09
N PHE A 134 -9.56 2.94 -13.92
CA PHE A 134 -8.44 3.20 -12.99
C PHE A 134 -7.11 2.64 -13.51
N PHE A 135 -7.15 1.66 -14.41
CA PHE A 135 -5.97 1.10 -15.07
C PHE A 135 -5.45 1.99 -16.21
N SER A 136 -6.28 2.89 -16.74
CA SER A 136 -5.86 3.80 -17.79
C SER A 136 -4.84 4.79 -17.27
N GLN A 137 -3.75 4.97 -18.02
CA GLN A 137 -2.74 6.02 -17.75
C GLN A 137 -3.32 7.43 -17.92
N ASP A 138 -4.37 7.58 -18.74
CA ASP A 138 -5.06 8.86 -18.93
C ASP A 138 -6.00 9.22 -17.78
N TYR A 139 -6.28 8.27 -16.87
CA TYR A 139 -7.12 8.53 -15.72
C TYR A 139 -6.33 9.35 -14.69
N ALA A 140 -6.81 10.57 -14.45
CA ALA A 140 -6.16 11.50 -13.53
C ALA A 140 -6.13 10.93 -12.09
N PRO A 141 -5.04 11.13 -11.33
CA PRO A 141 -4.99 10.83 -9.91
C PRO A 141 -6.13 11.51 -9.16
N CYS A 142 -6.68 10.85 -8.13
CA CYS A 142 -7.78 11.43 -7.34
C CYS A 142 -7.30 12.48 -6.32
N CYS A 143 -6.00 12.51 -6.05
CA CYS A 143 -5.32 13.49 -5.20
C CYS A 143 -3.82 13.49 -5.51
N ASP A 144 -3.09 14.42 -4.89
CA ASP A 144 -1.64 14.57 -5.07
C ASP A 144 -0.83 13.46 -4.37
N THR A 145 -1.48 12.51 -3.71
CA THR A 145 -0.77 11.47 -2.96
C THR A 145 0.01 10.56 -3.91
N ALA A 146 1.31 10.45 -3.64
CA ALA A 146 2.24 9.63 -4.39
C ALA A 146 3.25 8.96 -3.45
N GLY A 147 4.08 8.11 -4.03
CA GLY A 147 5.19 7.50 -3.32
C GLY A 147 6.18 6.85 -4.26
N TRP A 148 7.27 6.35 -3.68
CA TRP A 148 8.38 5.76 -4.41
C TRP A 148 8.99 4.59 -3.63
N PRO A 149 9.65 3.65 -4.30
CA PRO A 149 10.33 2.54 -3.65
C PRO A 149 11.42 3.06 -2.72
N ASP A 150 11.39 2.62 -1.47
CA ASP A 150 12.37 3.04 -0.47
C ASP A 150 12.42 2.05 0.70
N ALA A 151 13.46 1.22 0.70
CA ALA A 151 13.69 0.20 1.72
C ALA A 151 13.88 0.80 3.14
N GLU A 152 14.34 2.05 3.22
CA GLU A 152 14.63 2.73 4.49
C GLU A 152 13.55 3.74 4.88
N ALA A 153 12.44 3.81 4.14
CA ALA A 153 11.37 4.77 4.37
C ALA A 153 10.89 4.79 5.83
N ALA A 154 10.75 3.61 6.43
CA ALA A 154 10.35 3.45 7.83
C ALA A 154 11.38 4.06 8.80
N ALA A 155 12.67 3.82 8.58
CA ALA A 155 13.74 4.30 9.45
C ALA A 155 13.87 5.83 9.42
N ARG A 156 13.75 6.45 8.24
CA ARG A 156 13.85 7.91 8.09
C ARG A 156 12.73 8.65 8.82
N VAL A 157 11.55 8.07 8.86
CA VAL A 157 10.38 8.67 9.50
C VAL A 157 10.41 8.46 11.02
N ALA A 158 10.96 7.35 11.51
CA ALA A 158 11.07 7.06 12.94
C ALA A 158 11.99 8.04 13.68
N GLY A 159 13.01 8.60 13.01
CA GLY A 159 13.92 9.60 13.60
C GLY A 159 13.39 11.04 13.67
N SER A 160 12.14 11.29 13.27
CA SER A 160 11.55 12.65 13.21
C SER A 160 10.41 12.89 14.20
N LEU A 161 10.23 12.01 15.19
CA LEU A 161 9.31 12.16 16.32
C LEU A 161 10.07 12.60 17.57
#